data_AF-A0A2V5LMR2-F1
#
_entry.id   AF-A0A2V5LMR2-F1
#
_cell.length_a   1.000
_cell.length_b   1.000
_cell.length_c   1.000
_cell.angle_alpha   90.00
_cell.angle_beta   90.00
_cell.angle_gamma   90.00
#
_symmetry.space_group_name_H-M   'P 1'
#
loop_
_entity.id
_entity.type
_entity.pdbx_description
1 polymer ?
#
loop_
_entity_poly.entity_id
_entity_poly.type
_entity_poly.pdbx_seq_one_letter_code
_entity_poly.pdbx_strand_id
1 'polypeptide(L)'
;PGFLYLLLRAFGDFRAITVAQHFLGLLAGGVLLLTWRRTRCFVANPRVSLGSHHVLGLLAAAIFLLASEPIRLETQLRPEGVCAFLLSINLYVVIQFVACCFIEDHRLSAAVYGVAAVFTSILLASIKPSFVFVAIIALLAIGTLFSRRRWGWQKIVLAGGAAASAAVLSLPEHFLSHNDKVSQTFLPTTLFVIHANLIRDQMSDDIQRNAKVPYSPEWLGRVHTTLSAEITKSIAAGPLRYSTLGFDPDYLMFDRSSVAAQLRNEFGNNLSALCAFYWFYYWRTWQQRPLAIVEKIGRQMAVFYTSQCPAYSQRKLWMLNGEYSRGVTSLDRKPYRKTWTAYPPAVEFMRRTELLARSAPVVQQHGYIRKPLAVLAATYLPLLLIALALSAVVFLRQERRRRLGWLAALVLFVYSYNLASCLEVAVIHSLQNPRYLTVQVFFTILAQFLALWFILEFALGLRAREKESLANTDST
;
A
#
# COMPACT_ATOMS: atom_id res chain seq x y z
N PRO A 1 -4.50 10.45 -13.70
CA PRO A 1 -4.54 11.29 -14.92
C PRO A 1 -5.15 12.69 -14.71
N GLY A 2 -6.36 12.79 -14.15
CA GLY A 2 -7.04 14.08 -13.91
C GLY A 2 -6.21 15.08 -13.09
N PHE A 3 -5.55 14.63 -12.02
CA PHE A 3 -4.64 15.46 -11.22
C PHE A 3 -3.54 16.13 -12.07
N LEU A 4 -2.85 15.35 -12.92
CA LEU A 4 -1.80 15.88 -13.80
C LEU A 4 -2.36 16.83 -14.86
N TYR A 5 -3.51 16.49 -15.44
CA TYR A 5 -4.18 17.31 -16.43
C TYR A 5 -4.53 18.70 -15.87
N LEU A 6 -5.12 18.77 -14.68
CA LEU A 6 -5.50 20.03 -14.05
C LEU A 6 -4.28 20.91 -13.77
N LEU A 7 -3.20 20.35 -13.23
CA LEU A 7 -1.97 21.10 -12.96
C LEU A 7 -1.30 21.61 -14.24
N LEU A 8 -1.15 20.74 -15.25
CA LEU A 8 -0.55 21.13 -16.52
C LEU A 8 -1.41 22.15 -17.27
N ARG A 9 -2.74 22.04 -17.19
CA ARG A 9 -3.66 23.01 -17.81
C ARG A 9 -3.65 24.37 -17.10
N ALA A 10 -3.54 24.38 -15.77
CA ALA A 10 -3.55 25.62 -14.99
C ALA A 10 -2.21 26.37 -15.05
N PHE A 11 -1.08 25.65 -15.00
CA PHE A 11 0.25 26.26 -14.88
C PHE A 11 1.10 26.18 -16.14
N GLY A 12 0.79 25.27 -17.06
CA GLY A 12 1.60 25.07 -18.27
C GLY A 12 3.03 24.59 -18.01
N ASP A 13 3.32 24.03 -16.83
CA ASP A 13 4.69 23.67 -16.40
C ASP A 13 4.70 22.37 -15.60
N PHE A 14 5.63 21.46 -15.91
CA PHE A 14 5.82 20.20 -15.19
C PHE A 14 6.33 20.39 -13.76
N ARG A 15 7.01 21.51 -13.45
CA ARG A 15 7.45 21.83 -12.08
C ARG A 15 6.28 21.96 -11.12
N ALA A 16 5.13 22.43 -11.61
CA ALA A 16 3.91 22.53 -10.80
C ALA A 16 3.48 21.18 -10.22
N ILE A 17 3.75 20.08 -10.93
CA ILE A 17 3.43 18.73 -10.47
C ILE A 17 4.26 18.38 -9.23
N THR A 18 5.58 18.53 -9.29
CA THR A 18 6.46 18.24 -8.15
C THR A 18 6.18 19.17 -6.97
N VAL A 19 5.93 20.47 -7.22
CA VAL A 19 5.57 21.42 -6.15
C VAL A 19 4.27 21.00 -5.47
N ALA A 20 3.23 20.65 -6.23
CA ALA A 20 1.98 20.18 -5.68
C ALA A 20 2.14 18.87 -4.90
N GLN A 21 2.85 17.88 -5.46
CA GLN A 21 3.13 16.61 -4.78
C GLN A 21 3.88 16.82 -3.46
N HIS A 22 4.91 17.68 -3.45
CA HIS A 22 5.66 17.97 -2.23
C HIS A 22 4.81 18.71 -1.18
N PHE A 23 3.98 19.66 -1.61
CA PHE A 23 3.05 20.34 -0.72
C PHE A 23 2.04 19.36 -0.08
N LEU A 24 1.51 18.41 -0.86
CA LEU A 24 0.67 17.34 -0.34
C LEU A 24 1.43 16.43 0.64
N GLY A 25 2.71 16.14 0.39
CA GLY A 25 3.60 15.43 1.32
C GLY A 25 3.75 16.16 2.67
N LEU A 26 3.98 17.48 2.64
CA LEU A 26 4.02 18.32 3.84
C LEU A 26 2.69 18.31 4.60
N LEU A 27 1.57 18.44 3.87
CA LEU A 27 0.24 18.34 4.46
C LEU A 27 0.00 16.97 5.10
N ALA A 28 0.52 15.88 4.52
CA ALA A 28 0.42 14.55 5.12
C ALA A 28 1.08 14.50 6.51
N GLY A 29 2.23 15.16 6.70
CA GLY A 29 2.86 15.31 8.02
C GLY A 29 2.02 16.14 9.00
N GLY A 30 1.35 17.19 8.53
CA GLY A 30 0.39 17.95 9.32
C GLY A 30 -0.82 17.11 9.75
N VAL A 31 -1.38 16.32 8.83
CA VAL A 31 -2.49 15.39 9.11
C VAL A 31 -2.05 14.27 10.05
N LEU A 32 -0.79 13.81 9.98
CA LEU A 32 -0.23 12.87 10.96
C LEU A 32 -0.33 13.44 12.37
N LEU A 33 0.08 14.70 12.58
CA LEU A 33 0.00 15.36 13.88
C LEU A 33 -1.45 15.56 14.34
N LEU A 34 -2.36 15.91 13.44
CA LEU A 34 -3.80 16.00 13.75
C LEU A 34 -4.37 14.65 14.18
N THR A 35 -4.01 13.59 13.46
CA THR A 35 -4.38 12.21 13.76
C THR A 35 -3.84 11.79 15.12
N TRP A 36 -2.55 12.06 15.36
CA TRP A 36 -1.87 11.75 16.62
C TRP A 36 -2.47 12.49 17.82
N ARG A 37 -2.81 13.77 17.67
CA ARG A 37 -3.51 14.51 18.71
C ARG A 37 -4.86 13.88 19.01
N ARG A 38 -5.57 13.44 17.96
CA ARG A 38 -6.89 12.81 18.09
C ARG A 38 -6.82 11.46 18.81
N THR A 39 -5.76 10.66 18.61
CA THR A 39 -5.66 9.32 19.23
C THR A 39 -5.68 9.36 20.76
N ARG A 40 -5.37 10.50 21.40
CA ARG A 40 -5.42 10.64 22.87
C ARG A 40 -6.79 10.34 23.47
N CYS A 41 -7.89 10.55 22.74
CA CYS A 41 -9.24 10.24 23.24
C CYS A 41 -9.52 8.74 23.39
N PHE A 42 -8.67 7.86 22.84
CA PHE A 42 -8.83 6.40 22.90
C PHE A 42 -8.30 5.77 24.19
N VAL A 43 -7.79 6.58 25.13
CA VAL A 43 -7.36 6.13 26.46
C VAL A 43 -8.18 6.82 27.53
N ALA A 44 -8.86 6.03 28.35
CA ALA A 44 -9.46 6.56 29.57
C ALA A 44 -8.36 6.79 30.62
N ASN A 45 -8.28 8.00 31.19
CA ASN A 45 -7.26 8.40 32.17
C ASN A 45 -5.81 8.06 31.72
N PRO A 46 -5.27 8.79 30.72
CA PRO A 46 -3.92 8.58 30.21
C PRO A 46 -2.87 8.78 31.31
N ARG A 47 -1.95 7.82 31.46
CA ARG A 47 -0.83 7.93 32.41
C ARG A 47 0.39 8.58 31.79
N VAL A 48 0.50 8.53 30.46
CA VAL A 48 1.52 9.29 29.73
C VAL A 48 1.12 10.76 29.71
N SER A 49 2.03 11.61 30.18
CA SER A 49 1.82 13.06 30.22
C SER A 49 1.45 13.63 28.84
N LEU A 50 0.73 14.75 28.82
CA LEU A 50 0.36 15.39 27.57
C LEU A 50 1.60 15.83 26.77
N GLY A 51 2.64 16.32 27.45
CA GLY A 51 3.90 16.70 26.83
C GLY A 51 4.61 15.52 26.16
N SER A 52 4.75 14.39 26.88
CA SER A 52 5.36 13.18 26.32
C SER A 52 4.58 12.66 25.11
N HIS A 53 3.23 12.71 25.16
CA HIS A 53 2.39 12.37 24.01
C HIS A 53 2.68 13.27 22.81
N HIS A 54 2.72 14.59 22.99
CA HIS A 54 3.02 15.51 21.89
C HIS A 54 4.43 15.31 21.32
N VAL A 55 5.43 15.08 22.16
CA VAL A 55 6.82 14.80 21.73
C VAL A 55 6.89 13.55 20.86
N LEU A 56 6.19 12.47 21.23
CA LEU A 56 6.13 11.26 20.41
C LEU A 56 5.52 11.53 19.03
N GLY A 57 4.43 12.30 18.96
CA GLY A 57 3.80 12.68 17.70
C GLY A 57 4.69 13.57 16.83
N LEU A 58 5.36 14.56 17.43
CA LEU A 58 6.32 15.42 16.73
C LEU A 58 7.49 14.63 16.18
N LEU A 59 8.02 13.66 16.96
CA LEU A 59 9.08 12.77 16.50
C LEU A 59 8.61 11.92 15.31
N ALA A 60 7.41 11.35 15.36
CA ALA A 60 6.83 10.60 14.25
C ALA A 60 6.71 11.45 12.97
N ALA A 61 6.16 12.67 13.08
CA ALA A 61 6.01 13.59 11.96
C ALA A 61 7.37 14.04 11.40
N ALA A 62 8.33 14.35 12.27
CA ALA A 62 9.68 14.76 11.86
C ALA A 62 10.40 13.65 11.10
N ILE A 63 10.32 12.40 11.57
CA ILE A 63 10.90 11.25 10.88
C ILE A 63 10.24 11.05 9.51
N PHE A 64 8.90 11.14 9.43
CA PHE A 64 8.17 11.02 8.17
C PHE A 64 8.56 12.10 7.16
N LEU A 65 8.52 13.38 7.56
CA LEU A 65 8.78 14.53 6.70
C LEU A 65 10.23 14.59 6.20
N LEU A 66 11.18 14.10 7.00
CA LEU A 66 12.60 14.14 6.67
C LEU A 66 13.11 12.82 6.07
N ALA A 67 12.24 11.81 5.91
CA ALA A 67 12.60 10.55 5.25
C ALA A 67 12.80 10.78 3.74
N SER A 68 13.89 10.22 3.20
CA SER A 68 14.25 10.39 1.79
C SER A 68 13.29 9.72 0.82
N GLU A 69 12.62 8.63 1.24
CA GLU A 69 11.74 7.85 0.37
C GLU A 69 10.42 8.55 0.03
N PRO A 70 9.63 9.09 0.99
CA PRO A 70 8.49 9.93 0.66
C PRO A 70 8.85 11.07 -0.29
N ILE A 71 9.93 11.81 0.03
CA ILE A 71 10.44 12.90 -0.82
C ILE A 71 10.75 12.38 -2.23
N ARG A 72 11.42 11.23 -2.35
CA ARG A 72 11.71 10.62 -3.66
C ARG A 72 10.44 10.30 -4.43
N LEU A 73 9.43 9.71 -3.80
CA LEU A 73 8.16 9.38 -4.45
C LEU A 73 7.44 10.65 -4.94
N GLU A 74 7.51 11.74 -4.18
CA GLU A 74 6.95 13.06 -4.54
C GLU A 74 7.64 13.70 -5.75
N THR A 75 8.91 13.36 -6.02
CA THR A 75 9.62 13.82 -7.23
C THR A 75 9.30 13.02 -8.49
N GLN A 76 8.56 11.91 -8.38
CA GLN A 76 8.27 11.02 -9.50
C GLN A 76 6.86 11.26 -10.05
N LEU A 77 6.71 11.21 -11.38
CA LEU A 77 5.42 11.22 -12.07
C LEU A 77 4.70 9.86 -11.93
N ARG A 78 4.35 9.52 -10.70
CA ARG A 78 3.73 8.25 -10.31
C ARG A 78 2.66 8.48 -9.24
N PRO A 79 1.65 7.60 -9.12
CA PRO A 79 0.59 7.76 -8.12
C PRO A 79 1.13 7.78 -6.68
N GLU A 80 2.26 7.11 -6.42
CA GLU A 80 2.90 7.08 -5.10
C GLU A 80 3.22 8.47 -4.54
N GLY A 81 3.49 9.47 -5.39
CA GLY A 81 3.82 10.83 -4.95
C GLY A 81 2.68 11.60 -4.31
N VAL A 82 1.44 11.09 -4.34
CA VAL A 82 0.29 11.66 -3.60
C VAL A 82 -0.31 10.67 -2.60
N CYS A 83 0.17 9.43 -2.57
CA CYS A 83 -0.43 8.36 -1.75
C CYS A 83 -0.33 8.64 -0.25
N ALA A 84 0.79 9.19 0.23
CA ALA A 84 0.96 9.48 1.65
C ALA A 84 -0.10 10.46 2.17
N PHE A 85 -0.41 11.50 1.40
CA PHE A 85 -1.48 12.45 1.72
C PHE A 85 -2.85 11.78 1.77
N LEU A 86 -3.19 10.97 0.77
CA LEU A 86 -4.49 10.30 0.70
C LEU A 86 -4.67 9.27 1.82
N LEU A 87 -3.61 8.50 2.12
CA LEU A 87 -3.56 7.60 3.27
C LEU A 87 -3.73 8.35 4.57
N SER A 88 -3.07 9.51 4.72
CA SER A 88 -3.17 10.34 5.92
C SER A 88 -4.59 10.85 6.15
N ILE A 89 -5.25 11.33 5.10
CA ILE A 89 -6.64 11.76 5.18
C ILE A 89 -7.50 10.56 5.52
N ASN A 90 -7.41 9.46 4.78
CA ASN A 90 -8.25 8.28 5.00
C ASN A 90 -8.17 7.78 6.46
N LEU A 91 -6.95 7.60 6.99
CA LEU A 91 -6.75 7.22 8.39
C LEU A 91 -7.34 8.25 9.36
N TYR A 92 -7.11 9.55 9.12
CA TYR A 92 -7.68 10.60 9.95
C TYR A 92 -9.21 10.54 9.99
N VAL A 93 -9.88 10.47 8.84
CA VAL A 93 -11.36 10.42 8.79
C VAL A 93 -11.91 9.14 9.40
N VAL A 94 -11.25 7.99 9.21
CA VAL A 94 -11.68 6.74 9.84
C VAL A 94 -11.51 6.79 11.35
N ILE A 95 -10.39 7.32 11.85
CA ILE A 95 -10.16 7.49 13.30
C ILE A 95 -11.16 8.49 13.89
N GLN A 96 -11.48 9.57 13.17
CA GLN A 96 -12.51 10.52 13.58
C GLN A 96 -13.89 9.89 13.62
N PHE A 97 -14.24 9.11 12.60
CA PHE A 97 -15.46 8.33 12.57
C PHE A 97 -15.57 7.43 13.80
N VAL A 98 -14.53 6.64 14.09
CA VAL A 98 -14.52 5.73 15.25
C VAL A 98 -14.64 6.50 16.56
N ALA A 99 -13.91 7.60 16.73
CA ALA A 99 -13.98 8.43 17.94
C ALA A 99 -15.39 9.03 18.14
N CYS A 100 -15.95 9.67 17.12
CA CYS A 100 -17.29 10.26 17.19
C CYS A 100 -18.38 9.19 17.37
N CYS A 101 -18.23 8.02 16.75
CA CYS A 101 -19.22 6.96 16.81
C CYS A 101 -19.19 6.21 18.15
N PHE A 102 -18.01 5.85 18.67
CA PHE A 102 -17.88 4.91 19.77
C PHE A 102 -17.43 5.51 21.10
N ILE A 103 -16.77 6.67 21.08
CA ILE A 103 -16.24 7.32 22.27
C ILE A 103 -17.11 8.50 22.68
N GLU A 104 -17.48 9.35 21.72
CA GLU A 104 -18.19 10.62 22.00
C GLU A 104 -19.71 10.55 21.75
N ASP A 105 -20.19 9.53 21.03
CA ASP A 105 -21.60 9.37 20.60
C ASP A 105 -22.17 10.57 19.81
N HIS A 106 -21.31 11.31 19.11
CA HIS A 106 -21.67 12.46 18.26
C HIS A 106 -22.21 12.00 16.90
N ARG A 107 -23.54 11.78 16.83
CA ARG A 107 -24.20 11.13 15.69
C ARG A 107 -24.02 11.82 14.33
N LEU A 108 -24.12 13.15 14.30
CA LEU A 108 -24.02 13.92 13.05
C LEU A 108 -22.58 13.91 12.52
N SER A 109 -21.60 14.19 13.39
CA SER A 109 -20.18 14.12 13.04
C SER A 109 -19.78 12.71 12.61
N ALA A 110 -20.27 11.67 13.28
CA ALA A 110 -20.05 10.29 12.87
C ALA A 110 -20.63 9.98 11.48
N ALA A 111 -21.82 10.48 11.12
CA ALA A 111 -22.34 10.30 9.77
C ALA A 111 -21.48 11.01 8.72
N VAL A 112 -21.09 12.26 8.97
CA VAL A 112 -20.24 13.06 8.05
C VAL A 112 -18.87 12.40 7.84
N TYR A 113 -18.19 12.03 8.94
CA TYR A 113 -16.91 11.34 8.85
C TYR A 113 -17.02 9.94 8.26
N GLY A 114 -18.16 9.25 8.46
CA GLY A 114 -18.45 7.97 7.82
C GLY A 114 -18.53 8.09 6.30
N VAL A 115 -19.28 9.08 5.79
CA VAL A 115 -19.35 9.35 4.34
C VAL A 115 -17.98 9.74 3.79
N ALA A 116 -17.25 10.63 4.48
CA ALA A 116 -15.91 11.01 4.07
C ALA A 116 -14.90 9.84 4.10
N ALA A 117 -15.03 8.92 5.05
CA ALA A 117 -14.21 7.71 5.14
C ALA A 117 -14.54 6.72 4.00
N VAL A 118 -15.81 6.60 3.59
CA VAL A 118 -16.19 5.84 2.39
C VAL A 118 -15.59 6.49 1.14
N PHE A 119 -15.77 7.79 0.96
CA PHE A 119 -15.25 8.54 -0.18
C PHE A 119 -13.73 8.38 -0.32
N THR A 120 -13.00 8.59 0.77
CA THR A 120 -11.53 8.50 0.77
C THR A 120 -11.03 7.07 0.58
N SER A 121 -11.77 6.06 1.05
CA SER A 121 -11.46 4.64 0.80
C SER A 121 -11.60 4.27 -0.68
N ILE A 122 -12.70 4.69 -1.33
CA ILE A 122 -12.91 4.47 -2.78
C ILE A 122 -11.82 5.21 -3.57
N LEU A 123 -11.54 6.47 -3.22
CA LEU A 123 -10.51 7.28 -3.87
C LEU A 123 -9.12 6.62 -3.77
N LEU A 124 -8.78 6.05 -2.61
CA LEU A 124 -7.52 5.36 -2.39
C LEU A 124 -7.40 4.11 -3.27
N ALA A 125 -8.46 3.31 -3.35
CA ALA A 125 -8.54 2.12 -4.20
C ALA A 125 -8.40 2.47 -5.70
N SER A 126 -9.00 3.58 -6.15
CA SER A 126 -8.90 4.05 -7.54
C SER A 126 -7.50 4.59 -7.90
N ILE A 127 -6.78 5.18 -6.95
CA ILE A 127 -5.48 5.82 -7.24
C ILE A 127 -4.35 4.82 -7.36
N LYS A 128 -4.36 3.77 -6.54
CA LYS A 128 -3.35 2.71 -6.60
C LYS A 128 -4.03 1.38 -6.32
N PRO A 129 -4.00 0.43 -7.27
CA PRO A 129 -4.65 -0.86 -7.10
C PRO A 129 -4.20 -1.63 -5.87
N SER A 130 -2.98 -1.44 -5.37
CA SER A 130 -2.47 -2.14 -4.17
C SER A 130 -3.00 -1.59 -2.82
N PHE A 131 -4.13 -0.87 -2.84
CA PHE A 131 -4.80 -0.35 -1.66
C PHE A 131 -6.28 -0.76 -1.58
N VAL A 132 -6.77 -1.66 -2.43
CA VAL A 132 -8.15 -2.14 -2.34
C VAL A 132 -8.37 -2.84 -1.01
N PHE A 133 -7.43 -3.65 -0.53
CA PHE A 133 -7.58 -4.32 0.77
C PHE A 133 -7.50 -3.34 1.92
N VAL A 134 -6.69 -2.28 1.80
CA VAL A 134 -6.65 -1.19 2.79
C VAL A 134 -8.00 -0.49 2.86
N ALA A 135 -8.60 -0.18 1.70
CA ALA A 135 -9.94 0.38 1.62
C ALA A 135 -10.99 -0.56 2.25
N ILE A 136 -10.90 -1.88 2.04
CA ILE A 136 -11.78 -2.86 2.70
C ILE A 136 -11.64 -2.78 4.22
N ILE A 137 -10.42 -2.77 4.77
CA ILE A 137 -10.20 -2.63 6.21
C ILE A 137 -10.82 -1.33 6.76
N ALA A 138 -10.63 -0.22 6.06
CA ALA A 138 -11.24 1.06 6.42
C ALA A 138 -12.77 0.98 6.44
N LEU A 139 -13.37 0.38 5.41
CA LEU A 139 -14.82 0.20 5.28
C LEU A 139 -15.38 -0.77 6.33
N LEU A 140 -14.63 -1.80 6.75
CA LEU A 140 -15.05 -2.70 7.83
C LEU A 140 -15.26 -1.95 9.15
N ALA A 141 -14.37 -1.00 9.47
CA ALA A 141 -14.56 -0.14 10.65
C ALA A 141 -15.86 0.66 10.56
N ILE A 142 -16.22 1.16 9.38
CA ILE A 142 -17.49 1.86 9.14
C ILE A 142 -18.69 0.90 9.23
N GLY A 143 -18.54 -0.32 8.70
CA GLY A 143 -19.55 -1.37 8.73
C GLY A 143 -20.06 -1.70 10.13
N THR A 144 -19.21 -1.53 11.16
CA THR A 144 -19.60 -1.72 12.57
C THR A 144 -20.73 -0.77 13.03
N LEU A 145 -20.96 0.35 12.34
CA LEU A 145 -22.10 1.25 12.58
C LEU A 145 -23.44 0.54 12.43
N PHE A 146 -23.55 -0.39 11.47
CA PHE A 146 -24.80 -1.07 11.15
C PHE A 146 -25.27 -1.96 12.29
N SER A 147 -24.37 -2.40 13.17
CA SER A 147 -24.68 -3.13 14.40
C SER A 147 -25.35 -2.26 15.48
N ARG A 148 -25.34 -0.92 15.36
CA ARG A 148 -26.00 -0.03 16.33
C ARG A 148 -27.51 0.09 16.05
N ARG A 149 -28.34 -0.25 17.03
CA ARG A 149 -29.81 -0.37 16.88
C ARG A 149 -30.56 0.97 16.75
N ARG A 150 -30.02 2.08 17.25
CA ARG A 150 -30.72 3.39 17.36
C ARG A 150 -30.25 4.48 16.36
N TRP A 151 -29.57 4.08 15.29
CA TRP A 151 -28.87 4.99 14.36
C TRP A 151 -29.47 5.00 12.93
N GLY A 152 -30.80 4.88 12.81
CA GLY A 152 -31.48 4.68 11.52
C GLY A 152 -31.18 5.78 10.49
N TRP A 153 -31.31 7.05 10.87
CA TRP A 153 -31.04 8.18 9.96
C TRP A 153 -29.58 8.24 9.51
N GLN A 154 -28.64 7.98 10.42
CA GLN A 154 -27.20 7.95 10.10
C GLN A 154 -26.87 6.84 9.11
N LYS A 155 -27.55 5.69 9.18
CA LYS A 155 -27.40 4.61 8.19
C LYS A 155 -27.90 5.02 6.81
N ILE A 156 -29.01 5.76 6.73
CA ILE A 156 -29.55 6.29 5.46
C ILE A 156 -28.56 7.30 4.87
N VAL A 157 -28.10 8.27 5.67
CA VAL A 157 -27.10 9.26 5.22
C VAL A 157 -25.82 8.59 4.76
N LEU A 158 -25.34 7.58 5.50
CA LEU A 158 -24.15 6.83 5.13
C LEU A 158 -24.35 6.05 3.83
N ALA A 159 -25.48 5.36 3.67
CA ALA A 159 -25.80 4.60 2.46
C ALA A 159 -25.93 5.51 1.23
N GLY A 160 -26.66 6.62 1.36
CA GLY A 160 -26.81 7.61 0.29
C GLY A 160 -25.47 8.28 -0.06
N GLY A 161 -24.69 8.66 0.96
CA GLY A 161 -23.36 9.25 0.76
C GLY A 161 -22.36 8.26 0.16
N ALA A 162 -22.44 6.98 0.51
CA ALA A 162 -21.63 5.92 -0.09
C ALA A 162 -21.98 5.72 -1.57
N ALA A 163 -23.27 5.66 -1.91
CA ALA A 163 -23.72 5.56 -3.29
C ALA A 163 -23.27 6.77 -4.13
N ALA A 164 -23.42 7.98 -3.59
CA ALA A 164 -22.95 9.21 -4.25
C ALA A 164 -21.42 9.21 -4.43
N SER A 165 -20.66 8.79 -3.42
CA SER A 165 -19.20 8.69 -3.49
C SER A 165 -18.75 7.71 -4.57
N ALA A 166 -19.38 6.54 -4.63
CA ALA A 166 -19.12 5.54 -5.66
C ALA A 166 -19.47 6.05 -7.05
N ALA A 167 -20.60 6.74 -7.22
CA ALA A 167 -20.99 7.34 -8.49
C ALA A 167 -19.94 8.37 -8.97
N VAL A 168 -19.55 9.31 -8.11
CA VAL A 168 -18.59 10.38 -8.46
C VAL A 168 -17.23 9.83 -8.87
N LEU A 169 -16.74 8.78 -8.19
CA LEU A 169 -15.38 8.26 -8.41
C LEU A 169 -15.33 7.15 -9.48
N SER A 170 -16.35 6.30 -9.57
CA SER A 170 -16.35 5.16 -10.49
C SER A 170 -16.92 5.47 -11.87
N LEU A 171 -17.87 6.42 -11.99
CA LEU A 171 -18.45 6.76 -13.30
C LEU A 171 -17.39 7.28 -14.30
N PRO A 172 -16.49 8.22 -13.94
CA PRO A 172 -15.48 8.69 -14.88
C PRO A 172 -14.58 7.54 -15.37
N GLU A 173 -14.20 6.63 -14.48
CA GLU A 173 -13.37 5.48 -14.84
C GLU A 173 -14.12 4.50 -15.74
N HIS A 174 -15.41 4.26 -15.49
CA HIS A 174 -16.24 3.42 -16.36
C HIS A 174 -16.31 3.98 -17.79
N PHE A 175 -16.52 5.29 -17.95
CA PHE A 175 -16.58 5.93 -19.27
C PHE A 175 -15.22 6.01 -19.96
N LEU A 176 -14.13 6.25 -19.22
CA LEU A 176 -12.79 6.42 -19.80
C LEU A 176 -12.09 5.08 -20.10
N SER A 177 -12.36 4.03 -19.32
CA SER A 177 -11.69 2.72 -19.46
C SER A 177 -12.30 1.81 -20.52
N HIS A 178 -13.52 2.10 -21.02
CA HIS A 178 -14.26 1.23 -21.94
C HIS A 178 -13.47 0.86 -23.20
N ASN A 179 -12.62 1.76 -23.68
CA ASN A 179 -11.78 1.55 -24.88
C ASN A 179 -10.30 1.29 -24.58
N ASP A 180 -9.90 1.22 -23.30
CA ASP A 180 -8.51 0.99 -22.93
C ASP A 180 -8.17 -0.50 -22.81
N LYS A 181 -7.71 -1.05 -23.93
CA LYS A 181 -7.23 -2.43 -24.06
C LYS A 181 -6.10 -2.78 -23.07
N VAL A 182 -5.28 -1.81 -22.65
CA VAL A 182 -4.19 -2.05 -21.70
C VAL A 182 -4.78 -2.25 -20.31
N SER A 183 -5.69 -1.36 -19.89
CA SER A 183 -6.36 -1.48 -18.59
C SER A 183 -7.11 -2.81 -18.44
N GLN A 184 -7.81 -3.25 -19.50
CA GLN A 184 -8.58 -4.51 -19.47
C GLN A 184 -7.71 -5.78 -19.33
N THR A 185 -6.49 -5.75 -19.87
CA THR A 185 -5.61 -6.92 -19.88
C THR A 185 -4.58 -6.90 -18.75
N PHE A 186 -4.37 -5.77 -18.08
CA PHE A 186 -3.28 -5.60 -17.12
C PHE A 186 -3.38 -6.59 -15.95
N LEU A 187 -4.50 -6.60 -15.21
CA LEU A 187 -4.68 -7.47 -14.05
C LEU A 187 -4.57 -8.97 -14.39
N PRO A 188 -5.32 -9.52 -15.38
CA PRO A 188 -5.20 -10.95 -15.69
C PRO A 188 -3.80 -11.32 -16.15
N THR A 189 -3.14 -10.48 -16.95
CA THR A 189 -1.75 -10.73 -17.37
C THR A 189 -0.80 -10.71 -16.18
N THR A 190 -0.91 -9.73 -15.28
CA THR A 190 -0.09 -9.65 -14.05
C THR A 190 -0.28 -10.88 -13.18
N LEU A 191 -1.52 -11.32 -12.95
CA LEU A 191 -1.79 -12.52 -12.16
C LEU A 191 -1.20 -13.77 -12.80
N PHE A 192 -1.25 -13.87 -14.14
CA PHE A 192 -0.63 -14.97 -14.87
C PHE A 192 0.90 -14.97 -14.71
N VAL A 193 1.58 -13.84 -14.98
CA VAL A 193 3.05 -13.80 -14.94
C VAL A 193 3.62 -13.91 -13.54
N ILE A 194 2.96 -13.34 -12.52
CA ILE A 194 3.43 -13.40 -11.13
C ILE A 194 3.32 -14.82 -10.55
N HIS A 195 2.39 -15.62 -11.06
CA HIS A 195 2.18 -17.03 -10.67
C HIS A 195 2.64 -18.00 -11.74
N ALA A 196 3.49 -17.56 -12.69
CA ALA A 196 3.85 -18.31 -13.88
C ALA A 196 4.44 -19.69 -13.57
N ASN A 197 5.26 -19.83 -12.53
CA ASN A 197 5.80 -21.12 -12.10
C ASN A 197 4.70 -22.09 -11.62
N LEU A 198 3.78 -21.62 -10.77
CA LEU A 198 2.67 -22.44 -10.25
C LEU A 198 1.65 -22.79 -11.35
N ILE A 199 1.43 -21.85 -12.28
CA ILE A 199 0.57 -22.07 -13.44
C ILE A 199 1.19 -23.08 -14.40
N ARG A 200 2.49 -22.96 -14.70
CA ARG A 200 3.24 -23.96 -15.48
C ARG A 200 3.10 -25.34 -14.85
N ASP A 201 3.30 -25.45 -13.54
CA ASP A 201 3.22 -26.73 -12.85
C ASP A 201 1.78 -27.29 -12.89
N GLN A 202 0.76 -26.42 -12.83
CA GLN A 202 -0.63 -26.85 -13.02
C GLN A 202 -0.92 -27.32 -14.45
N MET A 203 -0.39 -26.63 -15.47
CA MET A 203 -0.52 -27.06 -16.87
C MET A 203 0.11 -28.42 -17.09
N SER A 204 1.28 -28.68 -16.49
CA SER A 204 1.95 -29.98 -16.57
C SER A 204 1.06 -31.10 -16.00
N ASP A 205 0.48 -30.90 -14.81
CA ASP A 205 -0.45 -31.87 -14.21
C ASP A 205 -1.69 -32.10 -15.07
N ASP A 206 -2.25 -31.04 -15.67
CA ASP A 206 -3.41 -31.14 -16.54
C ASP A 206 -3.11 -31.96 -17.80
N ILE A 207 -1.92 -31.77 -18.40
CA ILE A 207 -1.46 -32.54 -19.56
C ILE A 207 -1.25 -34.01 -19.17
N GLN A 208 -0.54 -34.28 -18.06
CA GLN A 208 -0.22 -35.65 -17.63
C GLN A 208 -1.47 -36.45 -17.26
N ARG A 209 -2.48 -35.80 -16.65
CA ARG A 209 -3.71 -36.45 -16.23
C ARG A 209 -4.81 -36.42 -17.30
N ASN A 210 -4.52 -35.89 -18.49
CA ASN A 210 -5.48 -35.65 -19.56
C ASN A 210 -6.76 -34.96 -19.03
N ALA A 211 -6.57 -33.90 -18.24
CA ALA A 211 -7.65 -33.23 -17.54
C ALA A 211 -8.62 -32.56 -18.52
N LYS A 212 -9.91 -32.56 -18.20
CA LYS A 212 -10.93 -31.89 -19.00
C LYS A 212 -10.81 -30.37 -18.86
N VAL A 213 -10.10 -29.74 -19.80
CA VAL A 213 -9.89 -28.29 -19.88
C VAL A 213 -10.42 -27.75 -21.24
N PRO A 214 -10.74 -26.44 -21.35
CA PRO A 214 -11.28 -25.85 -22.58
C PRO A 214 -10.31 -25.80 -23.77
N TYR A 215 -9.08 -26.27 -23.61
CA TYR A 215 -7.98 -26.12 -24.55
C TYR A 215 -7.51 -27.49 -25.04
N SER A 216 -7.20 -27.61 -26.33
CA SER A 216 -6.69 -28.87 -26.89
C SER A 216 -5.37 -29.27 -26.21
N PRO A 217 -5.15 -30.56 -25.91
CA PRO A 217 -3.91 -31.04 -25.27
C PRO A 217 -2.64 -30.62 -26.01
N GLU A 218 -2.66 -30.65 -27.35
CA GLU A 218 -1.51 -30.26 -28.18
C GLU A 218 -1.13 -28.79 -28.02
N TRP A 219 -2.12 -27.89 -28.12
CA TRP A 219 -1.90 -26.46 -27.94
C TRP A 219 -1.42 -26.16 -26.52
N LEU A 220 -2.04 -26.78 -25.51
CA LEU A 220 -1.65 -26.60 -24.12
C LEU A 220 -0.20 -27.08 -23.87
N GLY A 221 0.20 -28.19 -24.48
CA GLY A 221 1.58 -28.70 -24.44
C GLY A 221 2.60 -27.70 -25.03
N ARG A 222 2.26 -27.04 -26.15
CA ARG A 222 3.10 -25.96 -26.71
C ARG A 222 3.20 -24.78 -25.76
N VAL A 223 2.08 -24.29 -25.23
CA VAL A 223 2.06 -23.16 -24.28
C VAL A 223 2.86 -23.47 -23.02
N HIS A 224 2.70 -24.66 -22.44
CA HIS A 224 3.49 -25.11 -21.29
C HIS A 224 4.99 -25.10 -21.60
N THR A 225 5.39 -25.58 -22.78
CA THR A 225 6.79 -25.62 -23.21
C THR A 225 7.37 -24.20 -23.37
N THR A 226 6.63 -23.32 -24.02
CA THR A 226 6.99 -21.90 -24.18
C THR A 226 7.13 -21.20 -22.84
N LEU A 227 6.14 -21.36 -21.94
CA LEU A 227 6.17 -20.76 -20.61
C LEU A 227 7.38 -21.25 -19.81
N SER A 228 7.67 -22.55 -19.85
CA SER A 228 8.84 -23.14 -19.20
C SER A 228 10.15 -22.57 -19.74
N ALA A 229 10.27 -22.42 -21.06
CA ALA A 229 11.46 -21.85 -21.70
C ALA A 229 11.66 -20.37 -21.32
N GLU A 230 10.60 -19.56 -21.34
CA GLU A 230 10.68 -18.14 -20.98
C GLU A 230 10.99 -17.93 -19.48
N ILE A 231 10.47 -18.79 -18.58
CA ILE A 231 10.88 -18.78 -17.17
C ILE A 231 12.38 -19.03 -17.05
N THR A 232 12.91 -20.05 -17.73
CA THR A 232 14.36 -20.36 -17.71
C THR A 232 15.20 -19.21 -18.26
N LYS A 233 14.77 -18.57 -19.35
CA LYS A 233 15.45 -17.37 -19.89
C LYS A 233 15.45 -16.23 -18.89
N SER A 234 14.33 -15.99 -18.20
CA SER A 234 14.23 -14.93 -17.19
C SER A 234 15.21 -15.13 -16.03
N ILE A 235 15.50 -16.38 -15.67
CA ILE A 235 16.50 -16.72 -14.64
C ILE A 235 17.92 -16.45 -15.14
N ALA A 236 18.19 -16.74 -16.42
CA ALA A 236 19.51 -16.53 -17.03
C ALA A 236 19.83 -15.06 -17.34
N ALA A 237 18.82 -14.20 -17.52
CA ALA A 237 18.96 -12.83 -18.00
C ALA A 237 19.57 -11.83 -17.00
N GLY A 238 19.82 -12.21 -15.74
CA GLY A 238 20.49 -11.34 -14.77
C GLY A 238 20.19 -11.68 -13.31
N PRO A 239 20.63 -10.83 -12.36
CA PRO A 239 20.37 -11.07 -10.94
C PRO A 239 18.86 -11.07 -10.66
N LEU A 240 18.41 -12.10 -9.95
CA LEU A 240 17.01 -12.31 -9.57
C LEU A 240 16.51 -11.18 -8.67
N ARG A 241 16.00 -10.10 -9.29
CA ARG A 241 15.31 -8.98 -8.61
C ARG A 241 14.15 -9.49 -7.75
N TYR A 242 13.56 -10.60 -8.15
CA TYR A 242 12.46 -11.28 -7.47
C TYR A 242 12.90 -12.66 -6.92
N SER A 243 13.93 -12.69 -6.07
CA SER A 243 14.50 -13.93 -5.53
C SER A 243 13.50 -14.86 -4.82
N THR A 244 12.43 -14.33 -4.22
CA THR A 244 11.39 -15.14 -3.55
C THR A 244 10.43 -15.81 -4.53
N LEU A 245 10.33 -15.32 -5.78
CA LEU A 245 9.61 -15.99 -6.85
C LEU A 245 10.51 -16.98 -7.59
N GLY A 246 11.81 -16.73 -7.63
CA GLY A 246 12.80 -17.58 -8.30
C GLY A 246 12.89 -17.37 -9.81
N PHE A 247 12.22 -16.34 -10.36
CA PHE A 247 12.25 -15.93 -11.76
C PHE A 247 11.87 -14.45 -11.88
N ASP A 248 12.01 -13.84 -13.06
CA ASP A 248 11.64 -12.43 -13.29
C ASP A 248 10.27 -12.28 -14.01
N PRO A 249 9.18 -11.94 -13.30
CA PRO A 249 7.88 -11.69 -13.92
C PRO A 249 7.86 -10.43 -14.80
N ASP A 250 8.72 -9.43 -14.56
CA ASP A 250 8.78 -8.23 -15.42
C ASP A 250 9.28 -8.62 -16.82
N TYR A 251 10.22 -9.56 -16.90
CA TYR A 251 10.68 -10.14 -18.18
C TYR A 251 9.53 -10.85 -18.91
N LEU A 252 8.75 -11.69 -18.20
CA LEU A 252 7.61 -12.42 -18.78
C LEU A 252 6.45 -11.52 -19.23
N MET A 253 6.38 -10.28 -18.73
CA MET A 253 5.31 -9.34 -19.03
C MET A 253 5.69 -8.31 -20.10
N PHE A 254 6.89 -7.75 -20.02
CA PHE A 254 7.26 -6.56 -20.78
C PHE A 254 8.29 -6.79 -21.88
N ASP A 255 9.00 -7.94 -21.87
CA ASP A 255 9.93 -8.22 -22.96
C ASP A 255 9.19 -8.43 -24.29
N ARG A 256 9.81 -8.02 -25.41
CA ARG A 256 9.20 -8.15 -26.74
C ARG A 256 8.98 -9.59 -27.16
N SER A 257 9.85 -10.48 -26.70
CA SER A 257 9.80 -11.92 -26.94
C SER A 257 9.16 -12.68 -25.77
N SER A 258 8.57 -11.99 -24.81
CA SER A 258 7.97 -12.60 -23.62
C SER A 258 6.79 -13.52 -23.93
N VAL A 259 6.48 -14.42 -22.99
CA VAL A 259 5.29 -15.29 -23.07
C VAL A 259 3.98 -14.50 -23.19
N ALA A 260 3.88 -13.32 -22.57
CA ALA A 260 2.70 -12.46 -22.71
C ALA A 260 2.53 -11.95 -24.16
N ALA A 261 3.62 -11.53 -24.81
CA ALA A 261 3.61 -11.11 -26.20
C ALA A 261 3.31 -12.27 -27.16
N GLN A 262 3.89 -13.44 -26.92
CA GLN A 262 3.66 -14.65 -27.72
C GLN A 262 2.19 -15.11 -27.64
N LEU A 263 1.65 -15.26 -26.43
CA LEU A 263 0.26 -15.67 -26.23
C LEU A 263 -0.72 -14.66 -26.85
N ARG A 264 -0.44 -13.35 -26.74
CA ARG A 264 -1.26 -12.34 -27.40
C ARG A 264 -1.34 -12.54 -28.93
N ASN A 265 -0.24 -12.95 -29.55
CA ASN A 265 -0.20 -13.26 -30.98
C ASN A 265 -0.96 -14.57 -31.29
N GLU A 266 -0.78 -15.61 -30.47
CA GLU A 266 -1.48 -16.90 -30.64
C GLU A 266 -3.00 -16.77 -30.54
N PHE A 267 -3.49 -15.91 -29.64
CA PHE A 267 -4.91 -15.59 -29.54
C PHE A 267 -5.41 -14.60 -30.62
N GLY A 268 -4.59 -14.30 -31.64
CA GLY A 268 -4.98 -13.42 -32.76
C GLY A 268 -5.38 -12.01 -32.32
N ASN A 269 -4.78 -11.48 -31.24
CA ASN A 269 -5.20 -10.25 -30.57
C ASN A 269 -6.66 -10.25 -30.03
N ASN A 270 -7.30 -11.41 -29.89
CA ASN A 270 -8.56 -11.54 -29.17
C ASN A 270 -8.31 -11.45 -27.66
N LEU A 271 -8.36 -10.22 -27.13
CA LEU A 271 -8.05 -9.92 -25.74
C LEU A 271 -9.01 -10.60 -24.76
N SER A 272 -10.28 -10.77 -25.13
CA SER A 272 -11.27 -11.42 -24.27
C SER A 272 -10.92 -12.90 -24.07
N ALA A 273 -10.59 -13.61 -25.15
CA ALA A 273 -10.18 -15.02 -25.08
C ALA A 273 -8.85 -15.20 -24.32
N LEU A 274 -7.89 -14.30 -24.55
CA LEU A 274 -6.62 -14.27 -23.81
C LEU A 274 -6.83 -14.06 -22.30
N CYS A 275 -7.68 -13.10 -21.93
CA CYS A 275 -8.00 -12.84 -20.52
C CYS A 275 -8.74 -14.02 -19.89
N ALA A 276 -9.65 -14.67 -20.63
CA ALA A 276 -10.32 -15.88 -20.17
C ALA A 276 -9.32 -17.00 -19.89
N PHE A 277 -8.30 -17.17 -20.74
CA PHE A 277 -7.20 -18.11 -20.51
C PHE A 277 -6.39 -17.80 -19.26
N TYR A 278 -5.97 -16.55 -19.07
CA TYR A 278 -5.24 -16.13 -17.86
C TYR A 278 -6.06 -16.34 -16.58
N TRP A 279 -7.33 -15.94 -16.58
CA TRP A 279 -8.24 -16.14 -15.44
C TRP A 279 -8.49 -17.62 -15.16
N PHE A 280 -8.71 -18.42 -16.22
CA PHE A 280 -8.93 -19.85 -16.08
C PHE A 280 -7.76 -20.51 -15.36
N TYR A 281 -6.53 -20.31 -15.84
CA TYR A 281 -5.37 -20.95 -15.23
C TYR A 281 -5.03 -20.39 -13.85
N TYR A 282 -5.20 -19.09 -13.62
CA TYR A 282 -5.03 -18.51 -12.29
C TYR A 282 -5.97 -19.17 -11.27
N TRP A 283 -7.27 -19.25 -11.58
CA TRP A 283 -8.25 -19.85 -10.67
C TRP A 283 -8.10 -21.36 -10.55
N ARG A 284 -7.76 -22.03 -11.64
CA ARG A 284 -7.47 -23.47 -11.63
C ARG A 284 -6.30 -23.81 -10.73
N THR A 285 -5.22 -23.02 -10.75
CA THR A 285 -4.10 -23.20 -9.82
C THR A 285 -4.53 -22.96 -8.37
N TRP A 286 -5.43 -21.99 -8.10
CA TRP A 286 -6.02 -21.82 -6.75
C TRP A 286 -6.80 -23.05 -6.28
N GLN A 287 -7.58 -23.66 -7.17
CA GLN A 287 -8.39 -24.83 -6.85
C GLN A 287 -7.55 -26.10 -6.66
N GLN A 288 -6.55 -26.30 -7.50
CA GLN A 288 -5.80 -27.55 -7.58
C GLN A 288 -4.49 -27.53 -6.76
N ARG A 289 -3.93 -26.34 -6.50
CA ARG A 289 -2.68 -26.14 -5.74
C ARG A 289 -2.80 -25.04 -4.68
N PRO A 290 -3.84 -25.04 -3.81
CA PRO A 290 -4.06 -23.95 -2.85
C PRO A 290 -2.89 -23.77 -1.88
N LEU A 291 -2.29 -24.87 -1.41
CA LEU A 291 -1.16 -24.83 -0.47
C LEU A 291 0.06 -24.14 -1.08
N ALA A 292 0.37 -24.40 -2.35
CA ALA A 292 1.52 -23.78 -3.03
C ALA A 292 1.32 -22.26 -3.22
N ILE A 293 0.08 -21.82 -3.45
CA ILE A 293 -0.23 -20.39 -3.51
C ILE A 293 -0.11 -19.75 -2.13
N VAL A 294 -0.66 -20.38 -1.09
CA VAL A 294 -0.53 -19.88 0.29
C VAL A 294 0.94 -19.81 0.71
N GLU A 295 1.75 -20.81 0.33
CA GLU A 295 3.19 -20.79 0.56
C GLU A 295 3.88 -19.63 -0.17
N LYS A 296 3.54 -19.36 -1.44
CA LYS A 296 4.03 -18.18 -2.16
C LYS A 296 3.64 -16.89 -1.46
N ILE A 297 2.39 -16.75 -1.03
CA ILE A 297 1.90 -15.58 -0.30
C ILE A 297 2.69 -15.42 1.01
N GLY A 298 2.87 -16.49 1.78
CA GLY A 298 3.65 -16.49 3.01
C GLY A 298 5.09 -16.04 2.81
N ARG A 299 5.77 -16.54 1.76
CA ARG A 299 7.12 -16.10 1.37
C ARG A 299 7.18 -14.63 1.00
N GLN A 300 6.18 -14.12 0.27
CA GLN A 300 6.10 -12.68 -0.03
C GLN A 300 5.89 -11.86 1.25
N MET A 301 4.95 -12.25 2.11
CA MET A 301 4.67 -11.57 3.37
C MET A 301 5.92 -11.50 4.24
N ALA A 302 6.70 -12.58 4.31
CA ALA A 302 7.95 -12.63 5.06
C ALA A 302 8.95 -11.54 4.65
N VAL A 303 8.93 -11.04 3.40
CA VAL A 303 9.79 -9.93 2.95
C VAL A 303 9.55 -8.66 3.78
N PHE A 304 8.28 -8.35 4.09
CA PHE A 304 7.94 -7.17 4.88
C PHE A 304 8.25 -7.36 6.37
N TYR A 305 7.95 -8.55 6.90
CA TYR A 305 8.10 -8.90 8.31
C TYR A 305 9.46 -9.55 8.62
N THR A 306 10.52 -9.18 7.90
CA THR A 306 11.90 -9.57 8.25
C THR A 306 12.39 -8.80 9.49
N SER A 307 13.58 -9.14 9.97
CA SER A 307 14.25 -8.42 11.07
C SER A 307 14.51 -6.94 10.77
N GLN A 308 14.53 -6.54 9.50
CA GLN A 308 14.71 -5.16 9.04
C GLN A 308 13.56 -4.81 8.12
N CYS A 309 12.52 -4.16 8.67
CA CYS A 309 11.34 -3.81 7.88
C CYS A 309 11.71 -2.92 6.68
N PRO A 310 11.45 -3.36 5.44
CA PRO A 310 11.96 -2.70 4.24
C PRO A 310 11.14 -1.48 3.82
N ALA A 311 10.04 -1.19 4.51
CA ALA A 311 9.35 0.10 4.38
C ALA A 311 10.31 1.26 4.71
N TYR A 312 11.22 1.05 5.67
CA TYR A 312 12.21 2.04 6.09
C TYR A 312 13.51 1.89 5.28
N SER A 313 13.60 2.62 4.18
CA SER A 313 14.83 2.66 3.39
C SER A 313 15.98 3.29 4.18
N GLN A 314 17.12 2.60 4.16
CA GLN A 314 18.35 3.03 4.81
C GLN A 314 19.38 3.55 3.79
N ARG A 315 18.94 3.81 2.55
CA ARG A 315 19.83 4.28 1.47
C ARG A 315 20.48 5.60 1.85
N LYS A 316 21.82 5.60 1.93
CA LYS A 316 22.60 6.78 2.30
C LYS A 316 22.68 7.81 1.17
N LEU A 317 22.82 7.33 -0.06
CA LEU A 317 23.07 8.15 -1.24
C LEU A 317 21.99 7.91 -2.28
N TRP A 318 21.55 8.99 -2.90
CA TRP A 318 20.67 8.96 -4.05
C TRP A 318 21.37 9.64 -5.23
N MET A 319 21.73 8.81 -6.21
CA MET A 319 22.33 9.25 -7.46
C MET A 319 21.23 9.68 -8.43
N LEU A 320 21.04 10.99 -8.56
CA LEU A 320 19.99 11.57 -9.41
C LEU A 320 20.29 11.43 -10.90
N ASN A 321 21.57 11.48 -11.29
CA ASN A 321 22.02 11.35 -12.68
C ASN A 321 21.45 10.09 -13.36
N GLY A 322 21.48 8.94 -12.68
CA GLY A 322 20.94 7.68 -13.18
C GLY A 322 19.42 7.70 -13.34
N GLU A 323 18.69 8.35 -12.43
CA GLU A 323 17.24 8.49 -12.54
C GLU A 323 16.84 9.43 -13.68
N TYR A 324 17.53 10.55 -13.86
CA TYR A 324 17.33 11.45 -15.00
C TYR A 324 17.67 10.76 -16.33
N SER A 325 18.77 10.02 -16.41
CA SER A 325 19.16 9.24 -17.59
C SER A 325 18.09 8.21 -17.98
N ARG A 326 17.55 7.47 -17.00
CA ARG A 326 16.41 6.57 -17.22
C ARG A 326 15.16 7.31 -17.69
N GLY A 327 14.87 8.48 -17.13
CA GLY A 327 13.75 9.33 -17.54
C GLY A 327 13.83 9.73 -19.01
N VAL A 328 14.99 10.25 -19.44
CA VAL A 328 15.25 10.61 -20.84
C VAL A 328 15.07 9.38 -21.74
N THR A 329 15.74 8.28 -21.41
CA THR A 329 15.68 7.03 -22.21
C THR A 329 14.27 6.47 -22.34
N SER A 330 13.46 6.60 -21.28
CA SER A 330 12.08 6.11 -21.27
C SER A 330 11.16 6.91 -22.20
N LEU A 331 11.28 8.25 -22.18
CA LEU A 331 10.45 9.16 -22.97
C LEU A 331 10.96 9.33 -24.41
N ASP A 332 12.22 8.96 -24.68
CA ASP A 332 12.80 9.07 -26.02
C ASP A 332 12.34 7.96 -27.01
N ARG A 333 11.52 7.01 -26.55
CA ARG A 333 10.93 5.98 -27.42
C ARG A 333 9.98 6.61 -28.45
N LYS A 334 10.04 6.14 -29.70
CA LYS A 334 9.25 6.65 -30.86
C LYS A 334 7.80 7.09 -30.55
N PRO A 335 6.94 6.28 -29.89
CA PRO A 335 5.55 6.68 -29.63
C PRO A 335 5.43 7.87 -28.67
N TYR A 336 6.31 7.98 -27.67
CA TYR A 336 6.28 9.09 -26.71
C TYR A 336 6.96 10.34 -27.27
N ARG A 337 8.02 10.17 -28.06
CA ARG A 337 8.76 11.26 -28.69
C ARG A 337 7.83 12.20 -29.45
N LYS A 338 7.01 11.65 -30.35
CA LYS A 338 6.04 12.44 -31.13
C LYS A 338 5.11 13.28 -30.23
N THR A 339 4.64 12.71 -29.13
CA THR A 339 3.69 13.36 -28.23
C THR A 339 4.34 14.47 -27.41
N TRP A 340 5.49 14.21 -26.79
CA TRP A 340 6.13 15.23 -25.95
C TRP A 340 6.78 16.34 -26.77
N THR A 341 7.23 16.08 -27.99
CA THR A 341 7.75 17.15 -28.88
C THR A 341 6.66 18.12 -29.35
N ALA A 342 5.40 17.67 -29.38
CA ALA A 342 4.26 18.51 -29.75
C ALA A 342 3.80 19.44 -28.61
N TYR A 343 4.32 19.28 -27.40
CA TYR A 343 3.93 20.08 -26.23
C TYR A 343 5.14 20.87 -25.70
N PRO A 344 5.23 22.19 -25.97
CA PRO A 344 6.42 22.98 -25.65
C PRO A 344 6.91 22.87 -24.19
N PRO A 345 6.04 22.83 -23.16
CA PRO A 345 6.51 22.60 -21.78
C PRO A 345 7.21 21.26 -21.56
N ALA A 346 6.80 20.21 -22.28
CA ALA A 346 7.49 18.92 -22.20
C ALA A 346 8.85 18.95 -22.92
N VAL A 347 8.99 19.72 -24.00
CA VAL A 347 10.29 19.90 -24.67
C VAL A 347 11.31 20.53 -23.73
N GLU A 348 10.95 21.62 -23.06
CA GLU A 348 11.85 22.29 -22.09
C GLU A 348 12.16 21.38 -20.89
N PHE A 349 11.16 20.64 -20.40
CA PHE A 349 11.37 19.63 -19.34
C PHE A 349 12.37 18.55 -19.77
N MET A 350 12.25 18.02 -20.98
CA MET A 350 13.16 17.00 -21.51
C MET A 350 14.59 17.53 -21.66
N ARG A 351 14.76 18.75 -22.19
CA ARG A 351 16.08 19.40 -22.32
C ARG A 351 16.79 19.54 -20.97
N ARG A 352 16.06 19.98 -19.94
CA ARG A 352 16.61 20.10 -18.57
C ARG A 352 16.93 18.73 -17.95
N THR A 353 16.06 17.75 -18.17
CA THR A 353 16.27 16.38 -17.69
C THR A 353 17.54 15.79 -18.29
N GLU A 354 17.81 16.04 -19.57
CA GLU A 354 19.05 15.60 -20.22
C GLU A 354 20.30 16.29 -19.64
N LEU A 355 20.23 17.59 -19.37
CA LEU A 355 21.32 18.31 -18.73
C LEU A 355 21.60 17.74 -17.33
N LEU A 356 20.56 17.52 -16.53
CA LEU A 356 20.66 16.96 -15.18
C LEU A 356 21.11 15.48 -15.19
N ALA A 357 20.83 14.73 -16.24
CA ALA A 357 21.37 13.37 -16.38
C ALA A 357 22.91 13.34 -16.40
N ARG A 358 23.55 14.46 -16.77
CA ARG A 358 25.02 14.59 -16.82
C ARG A 358 25.60 15.27 -15.58
N SER A 359 24.86 16.17 -14.95
CA SER A 359 25.39 17.06 -13.90
C SER A 359 24.67 17.02 -12.56
N ALA A 360 23.64 16.20 -12.38
CA ALA A 360 22.85 16.22 -11.15
C ALA A 360 23.67 15.83 -9.92
N PRO A 361 23.49 16.54 -8.79
CA PRO A 361 24.21 16.26 -7.56
C PRO A 361 23.75 14.93 -6.94
N VAL A 362 24.64 14.34 -6.12
CA VAL A 362 24.27 13.22 -5.27
C VAL A 362 23.58 13.77 -4.03
N VAL A 363 22.35 13.33 -3.78
CA VAL A 363 21.59 13.71 -2.59
C VAL A 363 21.93 12.73 -1.46
N GLN A 364 22.31 13.25 -0.30
CA GLN A 364 22.65 12.44 0.87
C GLN A 364 21.53 12.47 1.90
N GLN A 365 21.14 11.29 2.39
CA GLN A 365 20.33 11.19 3.58
C GLN A 365 21.21 11.28 4.83
N HIS A 366 21.00 12.33 5.61
CA HIS A 366 21.79 12.60 6.80
C HIS A 366 21.61 11.53 7.88
N GLY A 367 22.66 11.34 8.68
CA GLY A 367 22.72 10.32 9.73
C GLY A 367 21.65 10.47 10.81
N TYR A 368 21.22 11.70 11.11
CA TYR A 368 20.22 11.98 12.15
C TYR A 368 18.81 11.49 11.81
N ILE A 369 18.50 11.22 10.53
CA ILE A 369 17.26 10.53 10.12
C ILE A 369 17.51 9.05 9.83
N ARG A 370 18.64 8.74 9.18
CA ARG A 370 18.97 7.36 8.82
C ARG A 370 19.06 6.43 10.04
N LYS A 371 19.62 6.92 11.16
CA LYS A 371 19.70 6.16 12.42
C LYS A 371 18.31 5.85 13.00
N PRO A 372 17.41 6.82 13.22
CA PRO A 372 16.03 6.54 13.61
C PRO A 372 15.30 5.58 12.68
N LEU A 373 15.42 5.74 11.35
CA LEU A 373 14.80 4.81 10.39
C LEU A 373 15.33 3.39 10.53
N ALA A 374 16.63 3.20 10.79
CA ALA A 374 17.20 1.89 11.04
C ALA A 374 16.68 1.27 12.34
N VAL A 375 16.50 2.08 13.40
CA VAL A 375 15.87 1.63 14.65
C VAL A 375 14.41 1.24 14.40
N LEU A 376 13.64 2.04 13.67
CA LEU A 376 12.25 1.72 13.31
C LEU A 376 12.18 0.44 12.47
N ALA A 377 13.10 0.24 11.52
CA ALA A 377 13.21 -0.99 10.73
C ALA A 377 13.42 -2.23 11.61
N ALA A 378 14.36 -2.16 12.55
CA ALA A 378 14.71 -3.27 13.44
C ALA A 378 13.62 -3.56 14.49
N THR A 379 12.86 -2.53 14.89
CA THR A 379 11.87 -2.64 15.98
C THR A 379 10.45 -2.90 15.50
N TYR A 380 10.17 -2.88 14.18
CA TYR A 380 8.82 -3.06 13.65
C TYR A 380 8.18 -4.38 14.06
N LEU A 381 8.82 -5.50 13.74
CA LEU A 381 8.29 -6.81 14.07
C LEU A 381 8.22 -7.04 15.60
N PRO A 382 9.28 -6.75 16.39
CA PRO A 382 9.19 -6.85 17.85
C PRO A 382 8.04 -6.04 18.46
N LEU A 383 7.85 -4.78 18.04
CA LEU A 383 6.77 -3.93 18.54
C LEU A 383 5.39 -4.45 18.15
N LEU A 384 5.23 -4.99 16.94
CA LEU A 384 4.01 -5.65 16.51
C LEU A 384 3.68 -6.85 17.40
N LEU A 385 4.66 -7.75 17.64
CA LEU A 385 4.46 -8.93 18.48
C LEU A 385 4.12 -8.57 19.92
N ILE A 386 4.80 -7.58 20.50
CA ILE A 386 4.49 -7.06 21.83
C ILE A 386 3.07 -6.46 21.84
N ALA A 387 2.72 -5.64 20.84
CA ALA A 387 1.38 -5.05 20.75
C ALA A 387 0.28 -6.11 20.66
N LEU A 388 0.49 -7.19 19.90
CA LEU A 388 -0.43 -8.33 19.82
C LEU A 388 -0.60 -9.02 21.18
N ALA A 389 0.51 -9.36 21.86
CA ALA A 389 0.47 -10.02 23.16
C ALA A 389 -0.21 -9.14 24.23
N LEU A 390 0.14 -7.85 24.29
CA LEU A 390 -0.46 -6.90 25.22
C LEU A 390 -1.94 -6.67 24.91
N SER A 391 -2.34 -6.62 23.63
CA SER A 391 -3.74 -6.49 23.24
C SER A 391 -4.56 -7.71 23.69
N ALA A 392 -4.04 -8.93 23.52
CA ALA A 392 -4.69 -10.14 24.03
C ALA A 392 -4.91 -10.05 25.54
N VAL A 393 -3.88 -9.66 26.29
CA VAL A 393 -3.98 -9.46 27.75
C VAL A 393 -5.01 -8.38 28.12
N VAL A 394 -5.04 -7.26 27.38
CA VAL A 394 -5.99 -6.16 27.61
C VAL A 394 -7.42 -6.62 27.37
N PHE A 395 -7.70 -7.36 26.29
CA PHE A 395 -9.06 -7.81 25.97
C PHE A 395 -9.58 -8.90 26.91
N LEU A 396 -8.69 -9.75 27.44
CA LEU A 396 -9.02 -10.80 28.41
C LEU A 396 -9.33 -10.26 29.81
N ARG A 397 -8.76 -9.12 30.22
CA ARG A 397 -8.96 -8.54 31.57
C ARG A 397 -9.90 -7.34 31.53
N GLN A 398 -11.09 -7.46 32.14
CA GLN A 398 -12.14 -6.42 32.12
C GLN A 398 -11.66 -5.03 32.54
N GLU A 399 -10.88 -4.93 33.61
CA GLU A 399 -10.36 -3.65 34.12
C GLU A 399 -9.41 -2.98 33.11
N ARG A 400 -8.53 -3.76 32.48
CA ARG A 400 -7.60 -3.27 31.44
C ARG A 400 -8.35 -2.92 30.16
N ARG A 401 -9.35 -3.73 29.79
CA ARG A 401 -10.23 -3.49 28.63
C ARG A 401 -10.96 -2.15 28.75
N ARG A 402 -11.47 -1.81 29.93
CA ARG A 402 -12.14 -0.51 30.16
C ARG A 402 -11.21 0.68 29.96
N ARG A 403 -9.94 0.56 30.34
CA ARG A 403 -8.96 1.66 30.27
C ARG A 403 -8.27 1.78 28.91
N LEU A 404 -7.75 0.66 28.40
CA LEU A 404 -6.85 0.60 27.23
C LEU A 404 -7.45 -0.13 26.03
N GLY A 405 -8.67 -0.68 26.12
CA GLY A 405 -9.26 -1.49 25.06
C GLY A 405 -9.40 -0.75 23.74
N TRP A 406 -9.78 0.53 23.78
CA TRP A 406 -9.90 1.37 22.58
C TRP A 406 -8.54 1.69 21.95
N LEU A 407 -7.51 1.97 22.75
CA LEU A 407 -6.16 2.15 22.24
C LEU A 407 -5.60 0.85 21.64
N ALA A 408 -5.80 -0.30 22.30
CA ALA A 408 -5.40 -1.60 21.77
C ALA A 408 -6.08 -1.89 20.42
N ALA A 409 -7.39 -1.67 20.33
CA ALA A 409 -8.14 -1.82 19.08
C ALA A 409 -7.62 -0.87 17.98
N LEU A 410 -7.31 0.38 18.32
CA LEU A 410 -6.75 1.35 17.38
C LEU A 410 -5.36 0.93 16.89
N VAL A 411 -4.48 0.47 17.76
CA VAL A 411 -3.14 -0.03 17.39
C VAL A 411 -3.25 -1.19 16.41
N LEU A 412 -4.07 -2.20 16.73
CA LEU A 412 -4.30 -3.35 15.85
C LEU A 412 -4.94 -2.94 14.52
N PHE A 413 -5.87 -1.98 14.56
CA PHE A 413 -6.50 -1.43 13.37
C PHE A 413 -5.47 -0.76 12.43
N VAL A 414 -4.58 0.09 12.94
CA VAL A 414 -3.56 0.72 12.08
C VAL A 414 -2.56 -0.31 11.56
N TYR A 415 -2.15 -1.30 12.37
CA TYR A 415 -1.32 -2.42 11.86
C TYR A 415 -2.03 -3.25 10.79
N SER A 416 -3.36 -3.33 10.82
CA SER A 416 -4.11 -4.04 9.79
C SER A 416 -4.05 -3.35 8.42
N TYR A 417 -3.71 -2.05 8.33
CA TYR A 417 -3.41 -1.38 7.05
C TYR A 417 -2.14 -1.94 6.43
N ASN A 418 -1.07 -2.13 7.23
CA ASN A 418 0.16 -2.79 6.78
C ASN A 418 -0.11 -4.21 6.32
N LEU A 419 -0.85 -4.98 7.14
CA LEU A 419 -1.20 -6.36 6.81
C LEU A 419 -1.99 -6.44 5.50
N ALA A 420 -3.01 -5.60 5.33
CA ALA A 420 -3.88 -5.57 4.16
C ALA A 420 -3.11 -5.20 2.89
N SER A 421 -2.31 -4.14 2.94
CA SER A 421 -1.49 -3.72 1.78
C SER A 421 -0.45 -4.78 1.41
N CYS A 422 0.20 -5.40 2.40
CA CYS A 422 1.16 -6.48 2.16
C CYS A 422 0.48 -7.72 1.58
N LEU A 423 -0.67 -8.13 2.13
CA LEU A 423 -1.42 -9.30 1.66
C LEU A 423 -1.87 -9.11 0.22
N GLU A 424 -2.41 -7.94 -0.11
CA GLU A 424 -2.83 -7.60 -1.46
C GLU A 424 -1.68 -7.70 -2.46
N VAL A 425 -0.53 -7.10 -2.13
CA VAL A 425 0.67 -7.16 -2.97
C VAL A 425 1.21 -8.59 -3.03
N ALA A 426 1.15 -9.37 -1.95
CA ALA A 426 1.57 -10.76 -1.93
C ALA A 426 0.69 -11.66 -2.80
N VAL A 427 -0.61 -11.34 -2.92
CA VAL A 427 -1.56 -12.02 -3.80
C VAL A 427 -1.36 -11.58 -5.25
N ILE A 428 -1.34 -10.28 -5.54
CA ILE A 428 -1.39 -9.77 -6.92
C ILE A 428 0.00 -9.66 -7.55
N HIS A 429 1.03 -9.37 -6.75
CA HIS A 429 2.36 -9.02 -7.23
C HIS A 429 3.46 -9.60 -6.32
N SER A 430 4.53 -8.83 -6.07
CA SER A 430 5.66 -9.20 -5.22
C SER A 430 6.08 -8.02 -4.35
N LEU A 431 6.30 -8.32 -3.07
CA LEU A 431 6.79 -7.37 -2.08
C LEU A 431 8.27 -7.03 -2.26
N GLN A 432 9.01 -7.74 -3.13
CA GLN A 432 10.40 -7.38 -3.45
C GLN A 432 10.52 -6.14 -4.33
N ASN A 433 9.42 -5.66 -4.91
CA ASN A 433 9.39 -4.37 -5.58
C ASN A 433 9.26 -3.25 -4.53
N PRO A 434 10.29 -2.39 -4.33
CA PRO A 434 10.32 -1.43 -3.24
C PRO A 434 9.15 -0.43 -3.26
N ARG A 435 8.55 -0.18 -4.43
CA ARG A 435 7.43 0.75 -4.59
C ARG A 435 6.21 0.39 -3.75
N TYR A 436 5.97 -0.90 -3.52
CA TYR A 436 4.84 -1.36 -2.71
C TYR A 436 5.15 -1.36 -1.21
N LEU A 437 6.42 -1.31 -0.83
CA LEU A 437 6.87 -1.28 0.55
C LEU A 437 7.01 0.16 1.07
N THR A 438 7.69 1.02 0.31
CA THR A 438 8.02 2.37 0.77
C THR A 438 6.81 3.30 0.80
N VAL A 439 5.79 3.04 -0.03
CA VAL A 439 4.53 3.80 0.01
C VAL A 439 3.77 3.62 1.35
N GLN A 440 4.10 2.56 2.10
CA GLN A 440 3.46 2.25 3.38
C GLN A 440 4.04 3.05 4.56
N VAL A 441 5.19 3.73 4.38
CA VAL A 441 5.95 4.41 5.46
C VAL A 441 5.06 5.26 6.37
N PHE A 442 4.09 5.97 5.81
CA PHE A 442 3.17 6.81 6.59
C PHE A 442 2.48 6.02 7.72
N PHE A 443 1.75 4.96 7.37
CA PHE A 443 0.99 4.20 8.36
C PHE A 443 1.84 3.20 9.13
N THR A 444 3.00 2.79 8.59
CA THR A 444 4.02 2.03 9.34
C THR A 444 4.57 2.85 10.52
N ILE A 445 4.91 4.13 10.29
CA ILE A 445 5.36 5.05 11.36
C ILE A 445 4.25 5.24 12.38
N LEU A 446 3.03 5.56 11.92
CA LEU A 446 1.90 5.77 12.81
C LEU A 446 1.63 4.52 13.69
N ALA A 447 1.63 3.32 13.09
CA ALA A 447 1.42 2.07 13.80
C ALA A 447 2.48 1.83 14.90
N GLN A 448 3.75 2.01 14.59
CA GLN A 448 4.83 1.82 15.56
C GLN A 448 4.78 2.83 16.69
N PHE A 449 4.53 4.11 16.39
CA PHE A 449 4.44 5.13 17.43
C PHE A 449 3.20 4.92 18.32
N LEU A 450 2.08 4.49 17.76
CA LEU A 450 0.91 4.09 18.56
C LEU A 450 1.22 2.86 19.42
N ALA A 451 1.95 1.88 18.89
CA ALA A 451 2.39 0.71 19.65
C ALA A 451 3.33 1.09 20.81
N LEU A 452 4.30 1.99 20.57
CA LEU A 452 5.18 2.51 21.61
C LEU A 452 4.38 3.22 22.70
N TRP A 453 3.43 4.08 22.33
CA TRP A 453 2.56 4.75 23.31
C TRP A 453 1.69 3.75 24.09
N PHE A 454 1.13 2.75 23.43
CA PHE A 454 0.35 1.68 24.06
C PHE A 454 1.18 0.87 25.06
N ILE A 455 2.41 0.50 24.71
CA ILE A 455 3.33 -0.21 25.59
C ILE A 455 3.66 0.65 26.82
N LEU A 456 3.91 1.95 26.64
CA LEU A 456 4.19 2.88 27.74
C LEU A 456 2.98 3.01 28.69
N GLU A 457 1.77 3.20 28.16
CA GLU A 457 0.54 3.26 28.95
C GLU A 457 0.27 1.98 29.75
N PHE A 458 0.60 0.83 29.16
CA PHE A 458 0.50 -0.47 29.80
C PHE A 458 1.56 -0.65 30.90
N ALA A 459 2.83 -0.30 30.65
CA ALA A 459 3.91 -0.43 31.61
C ALA A 459 3.73 0.49 32.83
N LEU A 460 3.35 1.76 32.61
CA LEU A 460 2.92 2.67 33.68
C LEU A 460 1.67 2.16 34.39
N GLY A 461 0.81 1.44 33.65
CA GLY A 461 -0.29 0.59 34.12
C GLY A 461 0.10 -0.33 35.28
N LEU A 462 1.13 -1.13 35.05
CA LEU A 462 1.63 -2.13 35.99
C LEU A 462 2.30 -1.49 37.21
N ARG A 463 3.19 -0.52 36.99
CA ARG A 463 3.98 0.11 38.07
C ARG A 463 3.12 0.79 39.14
N ALA A 464 2.01 1.43 38.75
CA ALA A 464 1.16 2.08 39.75
C ALA A 464 0.45 1.06 40.65
N ARG A 465 0.04 -0.10 40.11
CA ARG A 465 -0.59 -1.15 40.92
C ARG A 465 0.39 -1.79 41.89
N GLU A 466 1.63 -1.99 41.45
CA GLU A 466 2.69 -2.53 42.30
C GLU A 466 2.96 -1.61 43.50
N LYS A 467 2.98 -0.29 43.26
CA LYS A 467 3.08 0.71 44.33
C LYS A 467 1.87 0.68 45.27
N GLU A 468 0.65 0.57 44.74
CA GLU A 468 -0.57 0.45 45.54
C GLU A 468 -0.59 -0.84 46.39
N SER A 469 -0.12 -1.97 45.85
CA SER A 469 -0.03 -3.22 46.60
C SER A 469 0.98 -3.14 47.73
N LEU A 470 2.17 -2.56 47.48
CA LEU A 470 3.22 -2.40 48.49
C LEU A 470 2.76 -1.50 49.64
N ALA A 471 2.14 -0.37 49.32
CA ALA A 471 1.62 0.56 50.33
C ALA A 471 0.53 -0.07 51.21
N ASN A 472 -0.29 -0.97 50.67
CA ASN A 472 -1.30 -1.68 51.46
C ASN A 472 -0.67 -2.72 52.40
N THR A 473 0.40 -3.41 51.99
CA THR A 473 1.14 -4.34 52.87
C THR A 473 1.90 -3.65 54.00
N ASP A 474 2.39 -2.42 53.81
CA ASP A 474 3.07 -1.67 54.87
C ASP A 474 2.09 -1.04 55.89
N SER A 475 0.79 -1.01 55.55
CA SER A 475 -0.29 -0.47 56.41
C SER A 475 -1.03 -1.53 57.24
N THR A 476 -0.69 -2.80 57.07
CA THR A 476 -1.17 -3.96 57.83
C THR A 476 -0.06 -4.51 58.70
#